data_AF-A0A248KJ54-F1
#
_entry.id   AF-A0A248KJ54-F1
#
_cell.length_a   1.000
_cell.length_b   1.000
_cell.length_c   1.000
_cell.angle_alpha   90.00
_cell.angle_beta   90.00
_cell.angle_gamma   90.00
#
_symmetry.space_group_name_H-M   'P 1'
#
loop_
_entity.id
_entity.type
_entity.pdbx_description
1 polymer ?
#
loop_
_entity_poly.entity_id
_entity_poly.type
_entity_poly.pdbx_seq_one_letter_code
_entity_poly.pdbx_strand_id
1 'polypeptide(L)'
;MTLQGATLSITDLSPQSSMQTVARVDKLVMDEGLVSFLRDSHGEFAGLSIGELSGTGNFYFNISVAEANGNFVTIEQGTGNFGIAVVDSGREVASHKDLTVNLIHEKNGDAQFSLVQADGRIIQAVDGGTYMYTLHSEQDKDGLAGNVWYLAVPAKGTVMVMGMKTATKTEMGTKTGTEMATAAAAEMATGRFRRPPSDRCGS
;
A
#
# COMPACT_ATOMS: atom_id res chain seq x y z
N MET A 1 11.81 -4.06 19.19
CA MET A 1 10.63 -4.43 19.99
C MET A 1 9.81 -5.46 19.23
N THR A 2 8.99 -6.25 19.94
CA THR A 2 8.10 -7.25 19.34
C THR A 2 6.68 -7.03 19.83
N LEU A 3 5.70 -7.06 18.92
CA LEU A 3 4.27 -7.00 19.25
C LEU A 3 3.64 -8.37 19.00
N GLN A 4 3.23 -9.06 20.07
CA GLN A 4 2.49 -10.34 19.98
C GLN A 4 1.02 -10.07 20.33
N GLY A 5 0.18 -9.86 19.32
CA GLY A 5 -1.21 -9.39 19.49
C GLY A 5 -1.34 -8.03 20.20
N ALA A 6 -0.23 -7.33 20.41
CA ALA A 6 -0.16 -6.09 21.19
C ALA A 6 -0.31 -4.85 20.29
N THR A 7 -0.72 -3.74 20.89
CA THR A 7 -0.83 -2.44 20.20
C THR A 7 0.34 -1.53 20.55
N LEU A 8 0.99 -0.96 19.53
CA LEU A 8 1.83 0.22 19.63
C LEU A 8 0.98 1.44 19.25
N SER A 9 0.70 2.30 20.23
CA SER A 9 0.02 3.57 19.99
C SER A 9 1.02 4.66 19.67
N ILE A 10 0.84 5.34 18.55
CA ILE A 10 1.62 6.52 18.17
C ILE A 10 0.83 7.76 18.55
N THR A 11 1.47 8.59 19.36
CA THR A 11 0.97 9.90 19.79
C THR A 11 2.07 10.91 19.52
N ASP A 12 1.79 11.94 18.74
CA ASP A 12 2.67 13.10 18.66
C ASP A 12 1.82 14.35 18.50
N LEU A 13 1.64 15.08 19.59
CA LEU A 13 0.92 16.35 19.62
C LEU A 13 1.54 17.22 20.70
N SER A 14 2.69 17.84 20.39
CA SER A 14 3.11 19.03 21.13
C SER A 14 2.71 20.27 20.33
N PRO A 15 1.82 21.15 20.83
CA PRO A 15 1.46 22.39 20.16
C PRO A 15 2.55 23.48 20.25
N GLN A 16 3.79 23.14 20.63
CA GLN A 16 4.78 24.13 21.06
C GLN A 16 6.21 24.02 20.51
N SER A 17 6.49 23.09 19.59
CA SER A 17 7.74 23.17 18.82
C SER A 17 7.43 23.08 17.33
N SER A 18 8.01 23.99 16.56
CA SER A 18 8.02 23.98 15.09
C SER A 18 8.83 22.81 14.50
N MET A 19 9.00 21.73 15.25
CA MET A 19 9.67 20.50 14.86
C MET A 19 8.80 19.33 15.31
N GLN A 20 7.89 18.91 14.42
CA GLN A 20 7.18 17.63 14.56
C GLN A 20 8.24 16.54 14.71
N THR A 21 8.29 15.89 15.86
CA THR A 21 9.32 14.90 16.13
C THR A 21 8.75 13.54 15.75
N VAL A 22 9.03 13.11 14.52
CA VAL A 22 8.60 11.79 14.01
C VAL A 22 9.02 10.70 15.01
N ALA A 23 8.05 9.93 15.50
CA ALA A 23 8.32 8.80 16.39
C ALA A 23 9.24 7.80 15.69
N ARG A 24 10.18 7.19 16.42
CA ARG A 24 11.17 6.28 15.82
C ARG A 24 11.24 4.95 16.55
N VAL A 25 11.24 3.87 15.78
CA VAL A 25 11.46 2.50 16.24
C VAL A 25 12.56 1.86 15.40
N ASP A 26 13.70 1.53 15.99
CA ASP A 26 14.80 0.97 15.21
C ASP A 26 14.47 -0.41 14.62
N LYS A 27 13.78 -1.26 15.38
CA LYS A 27 13.34 -2.59 14.94
C LYS A 27 11.97 -2.94 15.50
N LEU A 28 11.04 -3.29 14.62
CA LEU A 28 9.69 -3.69 14.94
C LEU A 28 9.40 -5.06 14.33
N VAL A 29 9.20 -6.07 15.17
CA VAL A 29 8.67 -7.37 14.77
C VAL A 29 7.21 -7.45 15.19
N MET A 30 6.32 -7.79 14.27
CA MET A 30 4.90 -7.96 14.57
C MET A 30 4.50 -9.42 14.37
N ASP A 31 3.72 -9.93 15.31
CA ASP A 31 3.06 -11.22 15.27
C ASP A 31 1.61 -10.97 15.67
N GLU A 32 0.77 -10.75 14.65
CA GLU A 32 -0.61 -10.27 14.81
C GLU A 32 -0.73 -8.94 15.58
N GLY A 33 0.33 -8.13 15.57
CA GLY A 33 0.37 -6.83 16.25
C GLY A 33 -0.46 -5.74 15.56
N LEU A 34 -0.65 -4.62 16.26
CA LEU A 34 -1.29 -3.42 15.73
C LEU A 34 -0.43 -2.18 15.97
N VAL A 35 -0.18 -1.38 14.93
CA VAL A 35 0.28 0.01 15.09
C VAL A 35 -0.93 0.91 14.89
N SER A 36 -1.26 1.72 15.89
CA SER A 36 -2.43 2.60 15.87
C SER A 36 -2.03 4.05 16.11
N PHE A 37 -2.41 4.93 15.19
CA PHE A 37 -2.23 6.35 15.38
C PHE A 37 -3.44 6.91 16.13
N LEU A 38 -3.20 7.57 17.27
CA LEU A 38 -4.29 8.24 17.98
C LEU A 38 -4.69 9.51 17.23
N ARG A 39 -6.00 9.73 17.08
CA ARG A 39 -6.53 10.91 16.42
C ARG A 39 -6.27 12.14 17.28
N ASP A 40 -5.81 13.20 16.64
CA ASP A 40 -5.69 14.49 17.29
C ASP A 40 -6.98 15.31 17.17
N SER A 41 -7.12 16.33 18.01
CA SER A 41 -8.22 17.30 17.91
C SER A 41 -7.89 18.49 17.00
N HIS A 42 -6.66 18.57 16.48
CA HIS A 42 -6.14 19.75 15.77
C HIS A 42 -5.94 19.55 14.27
N GLY A 43 -6.12 18.33 13.74
CA GLY A 43 -6.01 18.01 12.32
C GLY A 43 -4.60 17.64 11.85
N GLU A 44 -3.63 17.53 12.75
CA GLU A 44 -2.27 17.08 12.47
C GLU A 44 -2.18 15.56 12.41
N PHE A 45 -1.35 15.06 11.50
CA PHE A 45 -1.13 13.64 11.32
C PHE A 45 0.28 13.27 11.77
N ALA A 46 0.39 12.54 12.89
CA ALA A 46 1.65 12.00 13.36
C ALA A 46 2.30 11.04 12.33
N GLY A 47 3.63 11.07 12.28
CA GLY A 47 4.43 10.14 11.49
C GLY A 47 5.20 9.13 12.35
N LEU A 48 5.61 8.02 11.73
CA LEU A 48 6.43 6.98 12.35
C LEU A 48 7.57 6.56 11.42
N SER A 49 8.80 6.53 11.92
CA SER A 49 9.97 5.97 11.24
C SER A 49 10.34 4.62 11.86
N ILE A 50 10.45 3.59 11.02
CA ILE A 50 10.84 2.23 11.39
C ILE A 50 12.14 1.89 10.66
N GLY A 51 13.16 1.42 11.39
CA GLY A 51 14.38 0.90 10.77
C GLY A 51 14.11 -0.44 10.07
N GLU A 52 13.86 -1.48 10.86
CA GLU A 52 13.51 -2.81 10.38
C GLU A 52 12.07 -3.18 10.75
N LEU A 53 11.23 -3.49 9.75
CA LEU A 53 9.90 -4.07 9.94
C LEU A 53 9.88 -5.54 9.49
N SER A 54 9.37 -6.44 10.33
CA SER A 54 9.12 -7.83 9.93
C SER A 54 7.90 -8.48 10.57
N GLY A 55 7.37 -9.52 9.92
CA GLY A 55 6.31 -10.39 10.44
C GLY A 55 4.92 -10.14 9.86
N THR A 56 3.90 -10.13 10.71
CA THR A 56 2.49 -9.90 10.34
C THR A 56 1.77 -9.00 11.34
N GLY A 57 0.81 -8.22 10.85
CA GLY A 57 -0.04 -7.39 11.70
C GLY A 57 -0.66 -6.24 10.92
N ASN A 58 -1.24 -5.27 11.61
CA ASN A 58 -2.01 -4.19 10.98
C ASN A 58 -1.47 -2.81 11.36
N PHE A 59 -1.64 -1.86 10.44
CA PHE A 59 -1.50 -0.43 10.68
C PHE A 59 -2.86 0.23 10.59
N TYR A 60 -3.19 1.08 11.56
CA TYR A 60 -4.44 1.83 11.62
C TYR A 60 -4.17 3.32 11.49
N PHE A 61 -4.44 3.86 10.30
CA PHE A 61 -4.17 5.25 9.93
C PHE A 61 -5.41 6.12 10.10
N ASN A 62 -5.20 7.37 10.51
CA ASN A 62 -6.15 8.46 10.27
C ASN A 62 -5.71 9.21 9.01
N ILE A 63 -6.67 9.53 8.15
CA ILE A 63 -6.43 10.25 6.89
C ILE A 63 -7.43 11.40 6.71
N SER A 64 -7.15 12.26 5.75
CA SER A 64 -8.06 13.24 5.19
C SER A 64 -7.95 13.17 3.67
N VAL A 65 -8.91 12.51 3.03
CA VAL A 65 -8.97 12.45 1.55
C VAL A 65 -9.20 13.84 0.94
N ALA A 66 -9.86 14.73 1.69
CA ALA A 66 -10.07 16.12 1.29
C ALA A 66 -8.79 16.95 1.23
N GLU A 67 -7.79 16.60 2.03
CA GLU A 67 -6.50 17.31 2.10
C GLU A 67 -5.37 16.52 1.44
N ALA A 68 -5.66 15.36 0.85
CA ALA A 68 -4.66 14.45 0.30
C ALA A 68 -3.55 14.11 1.31
N ASN A 69 -3.90 13.98 2.60
CA ASN A 69 -2.93 13.84 3.68
C ASN A 69 -3.41 12.84 4.75
N GLY A 70 -2.49 12.36 5.59
CA GLY A 70 -2.80 11.38 6.63
C GLY A 70 -1.58 11.02 7.46
N ASN A 71 -1.76 10.10 8.40
CA ASN A 71 -0.63 9.51 9.10
C ASN A 71 0.32 8.85 8.09
N PHE A 72 1.62 8.91 8.36
CA PHE A 72 2.62 8.46 7.40
C PHE A 72 3.71 7.62 8.07
N VAL A 73 4.01 6.46 7.51
CA VAL A 73 5.05 5.54 8.01
C VAL A 73 6.20 5.49 7.02
N THR A 74 7.43 5.69 7.48
CA THR A 74 8.64 5.43 6.71
C THR A 74 9.32 4.17 7.24
N ILE A 75 9.68 3.24 6.35
CA ILE A 75 10.34 1.97 6.65
C ILE A 75 11.67 1.93 5.90
N GLU A 76 12.80 1.78 6.61
CA GLU A 76 14.10 1.66 5.95
C GLU A 76 14.28 0.29 5.28
N GLN A 77 13.88 -0.79 5.98
CA GLN A 77 13.90 -2.18 5.50
C GLN A 77 12.65 -2.95 5.96
N GLY A 78 11.79 -3.39 5.03
CA GLY A 78 10.57 -4.16 5.31
C GLY A 78 10.60 -5.58 4.76
N THR A 79 10.00 -6.53 5.49
CA THR A 79 9.65 -7.88 5.01
C THR A 79 8.35 -8.36 5.68
N GLY A 80 7.57 -9.22 5.04
CA GLY A 80 6.34 -9.79 5.63
C GLY A 80 5.04 -9.25 5.03
N ASN A 81 3.91 -9.48 5.71
CA ASN A 81 2.58 -9.17 5.19
C ASN A 81 1.76 -8.39 6.23
N PHE A 82 1.24 -7.23 5.85
CA PHE A 82 0.55 -6.34 6.77
C PHE A 82 -0.80 -5.84 6.22
N GLY A 83 -1.76 -5.64 7.11
CA GLY A 83 -3.00 -4.96 6.80
C GLY A 83 -2.90 -3.45 7.00
N ILE A 84 -3.61 -2.69 6.17
CA ILE A 84 -3.83 -1.25 6.31
C ILE A 84 -5.32 -1.02 6.53
N ALA A 85 -5.66 -0.55 7.72
CA ALA A 85 -6.97 0.03 8.03
C ALA A 85 -6.85 1.55 8.05
N VAL A 86 -7.87 2.24 7.55
CA VAL A 86 -7.89 3.71 7.52
C VAL A 86 -9.21 4.24 8.06
N VAL A 87 -9.14 5.42 8.67
CA VAL A 87 -10.31 6.24 9.03
C VAL A 87 -10.16 7.60 8.38
N ASP A 88 -11.10 7.95 7.51
CA ASP A 88 -11.14 9.29 6.92
C ASP A 88 -11.69 10.33 7.91
N SER A 89 -11.25 11.57 7.73
CA SER A 89 -11.64 12.71 8.54
C SER A 89 -13.14 13.03 8.47
N GLY A 90 -13.80 12.66 7.38
CA GLY A 90 -15.17 13.03 7.03
C GLY A 90 -15.30 14.43 6.41
N ARG A 91 -14.18 15.12 6.15
CA ARG A 91 -14.19 16.41 5.44
C ARG A 91 -14.49 16.18 3.96
N GLU A 92 -15.29 17.07 3.37
CA GLU A 92 -15.65 16.98 1.95
C GLU A 92 -14.47 17.40 1.05
N VAL A 93 -14.27 16.68 -0.05
CA VAL A 93 -13.25 16.99 -1.05
C VAL A 93 -13.62 18.27 -1.78
N ALA A 94 -12.93 19.38 -1.47
CA ALA A 94 -13.16 20.67 -2.11
C ALA A 94 -12.42 20.82 -3.46
N SER A 95 -11.39 20.00 -3.71
CA SER A 95 -10.52 20.06 -4.89
C SER A 95 -10.20 18.65 -5.39
N HIS A 96 -10.34 18.44 -6.70
CA HIS A 96 -10.16 17.14 -7.36
C HIS A 96 -8.80 16.99 -8.06
N LYS A 97 -7.83 17.83 -7.71
CA LYS A 97 -6.53 17.88 -8.41
C LYS A 97 -5.60 16.72 -8.03
N ASP A 98 -5.63 16.34 -6.77
CA ASP A 98 -4.91 15.18 -6.25
C ASP A 98 -5.90 14.38 -5.40
N LEU A 99 -6.09 13.12 -5.77
CA LEU A 99 -6.95 12.17 -5.09
C LEU A 99 -6.12 10.99 -4.60
N THR A 100 -4.86 11.24 -4.26
CA THR A 100 -3.96 10.25 -3.67
C THR A 100 -3.67 10.58 -2.21
N VAL A 101 -3.49 9.56 -1.38
CA VAL A 101 -3.02 9.70 0.01
C VAL A 101 -1.92 8.69 0.23
N ASN A 102 -0.69 9.17 0.39
CA ASN A 102 0.45 8.31 0.72
C ASN A 102 0.35 7.86 2.18
N LEU A 103 0.58 6.57 2.43
CA LEU A 103 0.47 5.97 3.77
C LEU A 103 1.80 5.41 4.25
N ILE A 104 2.50 4.72 3.36
CA ILE A 104 3.75 4.04 3.70
C ILE A 104 4.79 4.32 2.62
N HIS A 105 6.00 4.67 3.04
CA HIS A 105 7.19 4.68 2.21
C HIS A 105 8.17 3.62 2.71
N GLU A 106 8.35 2.57 1.92
CA GLU A 106 9.35 1.54 2.14
C GLU A 106 10.55 1.81 1.23
N LYS A 107 11.69 2.16 1.82
CA LYS A 107 12.89 2.47 1.04
C LYS A 107 13.50 1.21 0.42
N ASN A 108 13.58 0.13 1.20
CA ASN A 108 14.10 -1.16 0.77
C ASN A 108 13.24 -2.28 1.34
N GLY A 109 13.09 -3.38 0.59
CA GLY A 109 12.39 -4.57 1.07
C GLY A 109 11.34 -5.11 0.12
N ASP A 110 10.56 -6.02 0.66
CA ASP A 110 9.50 -6.76 -0.03
C ASP A 110 8.22 -6.89 0.81
N ALA A 111 8.06 -6.01 1.81
CA ALA A 111 6.85 -6.01 2.63
C ALA A 111 5.61 -5.78 1.76
N GLN A 112 4.58 -6.60 1.99
CA GLN A 112 3.33 -6.54 1.27
C GLN A 112 2.24 -5.96 2.14
N PHE A 113 1.40 -5.11 1.54
CA PHE A 113 0.31 -4.45 2.23
C PHE A 113 -1.02 -4.72 1.51
N SER A 114 -2.07 -4.92 2.31
CA SER A 114 -3.44 -5.09 1.82
C SER A 114 -4.39 -4.20 2.60
N LEU A 115 -5.44 -3.69 1.95
CA LEU A 115 -6.49 -3.00 2.70
C LEU A 115 -7.27 -4.00 3.53
N VAL A 116 -7.53 -3.62 4.77
CA VAL A 116 -8.34 -4.39 5.72
C VAL A 116 -9.37 -3.49 6.40
N GLN A 117 -10.48 -4.09 6.85
CA GLN A 117 -11.34 -3.46 7.84
C GLN A 117 -10.66 -3.42 9.21
N ALA A 118 -11.24 -2.67 10.15
CA ALA A 118 -10.74 -2.58 11.52
C ALA A 118 -10.65 -3.95 12.23
N ASP A 119 -11.43 -4.94 11.80
CA ASP A 119 -11.39 -6.32 12.30
C ASP A 119 -10.34 -7.21 11.60
N GLY A 120 -9.55 -6.65 10.68
CA GLY A 120 -8.49 -7.36 9.93
C GLY A 120 -8.95 -8.04 8.65
N ARG A 121 -10.25 -8.00 8.30
CA ARG A 121 -10.74 -8.63 7.07
C ARG A 121 -10.29 -7.86 5.83
N ILE A 122 -9.68 -8.54 4.87
CA ILE A 122 -9.23 -7.94 3.60
C ILE A 122 -10.42 -7.35 2.83
N ILE A 123 -10.24 -6.13 2.33
CA ILE A 123 -11.18 -5.41 1.48
C ILE A 123 -10.47 -4.88 0.23
N GLN A 124 -11.25 -4.57 -0.79
CA GLN A 124 -10.72 -4.06 -2.06
C GLN A 124 -10.66 -2.53 -2.10
N ALA A 125 -11.59 -1.86 -1.40
CA ALA A 125 -11.72 -0.43 -1.43
C ALA A 125 -12.27 0.12 -0.11
N VAL A 126 -11.95 1.38 0.16
CA VAL A 126 -12.46 2.19 1.27
C VAL A 126 -13.39 3.26 0.70
N ASP A 127 -14.49 3.52 1.40
CA ASP A 127 -15.41 4.61 1.08
C ASP A 127 -14.86 5.93 1.63
N GLY A 128 -14.54 6.88 0.73
CA GLY A 128 -14.14 8.24 1.05
C GLY A 128 -15.25 9.27 0.83
N GLY A 129 -16.50 8.84 0.81
CA GLY A 129 -17.68 9.66 0.52
C GLY A 129 -17.93 9.76 -0.98
N THR A 130 -17.40 10.80 -1.62
CA THR A 130 -17.62 11.03 -3.07
C THR A 130 -16.95 9.95 -3.94
N TYR A 131 -15.88 9.33 -3.43
CA TYR A 131 -15.05 8.38 -4.17
C TYR A 131 -14.76 7.11 -3.38
N MET A 132 -14.56 6.01 -4.11
CA MET A 132 -14.01 4.77 -3.57
C MET A 132 -12.50 4.74 -3.82
N TYR A 133 -11.73 4.47 -2.77
CA TYR A 133 -10.28 4.45 -2.81
C TYR A 133 -9.76 3.01 -2.73
N THR A 134 -8.83 2.66 -3.60
CA THR A 134 -8.11 1.38 -3.60
C THR A 134 -6.64 1.61 -3.22
N LEU A 135 -5.99 0.58 -2.70
CA LEU A 135 -4.56 0.65 -2.36
C LEU A 135 -3.71 0.31 -3.59
N HIS A 136 -2.69 1.13 -3.80
CA HIS A 136 -1.72 1.02 -4.88
C HIS A 136 -0.30 1.06 -4.29
N SER A 137 0.65 0.58 -5.09
CA SER A 137 2.08 0.69 -4.82
C SER A 137 2.79 1.22 -6.06
N GLU A 138 3.69 2.19 -5.90
CA GLU A 138 4.48 2.75 -6.99
C GLU A 138 5.91 3.04 -6.54
N GLN A 139 6.87 2.70 -7.41
CA GLN A 139 8.27 3.01 -7.18
C GLN A 139 8.56 4.49 -7.41
N ASP A 140 9.33 5.09 -6.52
CA ASP A 140 9.87 6.45 -6.62
C ASP A 140 8.80 7.55 -6.72
N LYS A 141 7.57 7.25 -6.28
CA LYS A 141 6.43 8.18 -6.28
C LYS A 141 6.73 9.41 -5.41
N ASP A 142 6.37 10.59 -5.93
CA ASP A 142 6.55 11.90 -5.28
C ASP A 142 8.01 12.19 -4.87
N GLY A 143 8.98 11.59 -5.56
CA GLY A 143 10.41 11.75 -5.25
C GLY A 143 10.90 10.92 -4.06
N LEU A 144 10.08 10.01 -3.55
CA LEU A 144 10.43 9.10 -2.44
C LEU A 144 11.06 7.83 -2.99
N ALA A 145 12.40 7.77 -3.00
CA ALA A 145 13.13 6.61 -3.50
C ALA A 145 12.73 5.31 -2.78
N GLY A 146 12.36 4.27 -3.54
CA GLY A 146 11.79 3.03 -2.99
C GLY A 146 10.32 2.85 -3.38
N ASN A 147 9.55 2.09 -2.61
CA ASN A 147 8.15 1.82 -2.89
C ASN A 147 7.24 2.68 -1.99
N VAL A 148 6.24 3.33 -2.57
CA VAL A 148 5.22 4.07 -1.83
C VAL A 148 3.88 3.36 -1.96
N TRP A 149 3.26 3.04 -0.82
CA TRP A 149 1.91 2.52 -0.75
C TRP A 149 0.94 3.67 -0.46
N TYR A 150 -0.09 3.79 -1.30
CA TYR A 150 -0.98 4.93 -1.29
C TYR A 150 -2.41 4.54 -1.67
N LEU A 151 -3.38 5.30 -1.16
CA LEU A 151 -4.76 5.24 -1.62
C LEU A 151 -4.91 6.10 -2.87
N ALA A 152 -5.66 5.61 -3.85
CA ALA A 152 -6.07 6.41 -5.00
C ALA A 152 -7.47 5.99 -5.49
N VAL A 153 -8.11 6.90 -6.21
CA VAL A 153 -9.34 6.58 -6.94
C VAL A 153 -8.99 5.80 -8.21
N PRO A 154 -9.58 4.62 -8.45
CA PRO A 154 -9.35 3.87 -9.67
C PRO A 154 -9.63 4.72 -10.90
N ALA A 155 -8.71 4.73 -11.86
CA ALA A 155 -9.00 5.28 -13.19
C ALA A 155 -10.19 4.52 -13.80
N LYS A 156 -11.10 5.24 -14.47
CA LYS A 156 -12.23 4.62 -15.16
C LYS A 156 -11.73 3.54 -16.14
N GLY A 157 -12.09 2.27 -15.90
CA GLY A 157 -11.83 1.14 -16.79
C GLY A 157 -10.66 0.22 -16.39
N THR A 158 -10.04 0.38 -15.22
CA THR A 158 -8.96 -0.51 -14.77
C THR A 158 -9.50 -1.84 -14.25
N VAL A 159 -9.09 -2.95 -14.88
CA VAL A 159 -9.24 -4.31 -14.32
C VAL A 159 -8.04 -4.58 -13.43
N MET A 160 -8.27 -4.69 -12.12
CA MET A 160 -7.21 -5.01 -11.15
C MET A 160 -6.89 -6.50 -11.24
N VAL A 161 -5.72 -6.86 -11.77
CA VAL A 161 -5.15 -8.21 -11.64
C VAL A 161 -4.04 -8.13 -10.61
N MET A 162 -4.29 -8.68 -9.42
CA MET A 162 -3.31 -8.71 -8.32
C MET A 162 -2.04 -9.46 -8.74
N GLY A 163 -0.87 -8.87 -8.48
CA GLY A 163 0.44 -9.52 -8.62
C GLY A 163 1.23 -9.22 -9.90
N MET A 164 0.81 -8.28 -10.74
CA MET A 164 1.59 -7.83 -11.91
C MET A 164 1.84 -6.33 -11.85
N LYS A 165 3.11 -5.93 -12.07
CA LYS A 165 3.52 -4.53 -12.32
C LYS A 165 2.56 -3.93 -13.35
N THR A 166 1.87 -2.86 -12.99
CA THR A 166 0.96 -2.15 -13.89
C THR A 166 1.75 -1.59 -15.07
N ALA A 167 1.64 -2.20 -16.24
CA ALA A 167 2.07 -1.55 -17.48
C ALA A 167 1.10 -0.39 -17.76
N THR A 168 1.61 0.84 -17.79
CA THR A 168 0.82 1.99 -18.20
C THR A 168 0.55 1.92 -19.70
N LYS A 169 -0.56 2.51 -20.14
CA LYS A 169 -1.02 2.53 -21.54
C LYS A 169 0.02 3.07 -22.56
N THR A 170 1.11 3.67 -22.10
CA THR A 170 2.24 4.10 -22.94
C THR A 170 3.07 2.94 -23.48
N GLU A 171 3.05 1.75 -22.86
CA GLU A 171 3.78 0.56 -23.33
C GLU A 171 2.96 -0.34 -24.28
N MET A 172 1.64 -0.13 -24.40
CA MET A 172 0.83 -0.73 -25.45
C MET A 172 0.66 0.25 -26.60
N GLY A 173 1.69 0.31 -27.46
CA GLY A 173 1.49 0.78 -28.84
C GLY A 173 0.30 0.03 -29.44
N THR A 174 -0.59 0.77 -30.10
CA THR A 174 -1.84 0.28 -30.71
C THR A 174 -1.57 -0.91 -31.63
N LYS A 175 -1.72 -2.13 -31.09
CA LYS A 175 -1.66 -3.36 -31.86
C LYS A 175 -3.03 -4.03 -31.84
N THR A 176 -3.56 -4.31 -33.03
CA THR A 176 -4.88 -4.93 -33.18
C THR A 176 -4.80 -6.43 -32.88
N GLY A 177 -5.92 -7.06 -32.54
CA GLY A 177 -5.98 -8.44 -32.03
C GLY A 177 -5.30 -9.52 -32.88
N THR A 178 -5.05 -9.24 -34.17
CA THR A 178 -4.32 -10.13 -35.08
C THR A 178 -2.81 -10.15 -34.78
N GLU A 179 -2.22 -9.07 -34.26
CA GLU A 179 -0.78 -9.00 -33.97
C GLU A 179 -0.40 -9.70 -32.65
N MET A 180 -1.34 -9.80 -31.69
CA MET A 180 -1.12 -10.52 -30.43
C MET A 180 -1.03 -12.04 -30.63
N ALA A 181 -1.80 -12.59 -31.59
CA ALA A 181 -1.76 -14.02 -31.91
C ALA A 181 -0.42 -14.44 -32.52
N THR A 182 0.20 -13.58 -33.32
CA THR A 182 1.50 -13.85 -33.95
C THR A 182 2.67 -13.75 -32.96
N ALA A 183 2.58 -12.85 -31.97
CA ALA A 183 3.59 -12.73 -30.91
C ALA A 183 3.60 -13.94 -29.96
N ALA A 184 2.42 -14.43 -29.59
CA ALA A 184 2.29 -15.64 -28.75
C ALA A 184 2.82 -16.91 -29.46
N ALA A 185 2.62 -17.02 -30.78
CA ALA A 185 3.16 -18.15 -31.56
C ALA A 185 4.69 -18.11 -31.70
N ALA A 186 5.31 -16.92 -31.68
CA ALA A 186 6.76 -16.76 -31.75
C ALA A 186 7.47 -17.10 -30.42
N GLU A 187 6.85 -16.78 -29.28
CA GLU A 187 7.38 -17.19 -27.95
C GLU A 187 7.26 -18.69 -27.71
N MET A 188 6.23 -19.37 -28.22
CA MET A 188 6.10 -20.83 -28.11
C MET A 188 7.14 -21.60 -28.95
N ALA A 189 7.76 -20.98 -29.95
CA ALA A 189 8.80 -21.60 -30.78
C ALA A 189 10.21 -21.50 -30.17
N THR A 190 10.43 -20.67 -29.14
CA THR A 190 11.78 -20.40 -28.57
C THR A 190 12.10 -21.15 -27.27
N GLY A 191 11.24 -22.09 -26.84
CA GLY A 191 11.66 -23.20 -25.98
C GLY A 191 12.08 -22.86 -24.54
N ARG A 192 11.55 -21.80 -23.92
CA ARG A 192 11.77 -21.51 -22.49
C ARG A 192 10.54 -21.78 -21.62
N PHE A 193 10.02 -23.00 -21.66
CA PHE A 193 9.23 -23.53 -20.54
C PHE A 193 9.36 -25.05 -20.51
N ARG A 194 10.19 -25.59 -19.60
CA ARG A 194 10.16 -27.02 -19.29
C ARG A 194 8.97 -27.27 -18.38
N ARG A 195 7.98 -28.04 -18.85
CA ARG A 195 6.88 -28.52 -18.03
C ARG A 195 7.41 -29.49 -16.96
N PRO A 196 6.89 -29.46 -15.72
CA PRO A 196 7.11 -30.55 -14.77
C PRO A 196 6.37 -31.82 -15.23
N PRO A 197 6.89 -33.03 -14.92
CA PRO A 197 6.31 -34.28 -15.38
C PRO A 197 4.94 -34.53 -14.72
N SER A 198 3.95 -34.91 -15.53
CA SER A 198 2.64 -35.37 -15.10
C SER A 198 2.72 -36.84 -14.69
N ASP A 199 2.39 -37.15 -13.43
CA ASP A 199 2.18 -38.52 -12.98
C ASP A 199 0.98 -39.15 -13.71
N ARG A 200 1.22 -40.34 -14.25
CA ARG A 200 0.22 -41.19 -14.89
C ARG A 200 -0.74 -41.74 -13.83
N CYS A 201 -2.03 -41.41 -13.94
CA CYS A 201 -3.08 -42.29 -13.44
C CYS A 201 -3.49 -43.24 -14.57
N GLY A 202 -3.13 -44.51 -14.44
CA GLY A 202 -3.61 -45.60 -15.27
C GLY A 202 -4.56 -46.49 -14.48
N SER A 203 -5.65 -46.88 -15.11
CA SER A 203 -6.36 -48.14 -14.90
C SER A 203 -6.88 -48.58 -16.26
#